data_AF-A0A927CKW2-F1
#
_entry.id   AF-A0A927CKW2-F1
#
_cell.length_a   1.000
_cell.length_b   1.000
_cell.length_c   1.000
_cell.angle_alpha   90.00
_cell.angle_beta   90.00
_cell.angle_gamma   90.00
#
_symmetry.space_group_name_H-M   'P 1'
#
loop_
_entity.id
_entity.type
_entity.pdbx_description
1 polymer ?
#
loop_
_entity_poly.entity_id
_entity_poly.type
_entity_poly.pdbx_seq_one_letter_code
_entity_poly.pdbx_strand_id
1 'polypeptide(L)'
;MIDVNKREREYEALYALNNPYGVRQLFENVHRIIENAYGNGDIDALILYLDFAQALKKGHLTQKQKEALRLFYVESMTQQQTAEMLGIAQQKVSDRVDRAIERVAKASGYDKEAQRRDDEHRRMVSSAAGG
;
A
#
# COMPACT_ATOMS: atom_id res chain seq x y z
N MET A 1 -18.61 22.63 -15.15
CA MET A 1 -18.90 22.22 -13.76
C MET A 1 -17.59 21.78 -13.14
N ILE A 2 -17.12 22.44 -12.08
CA ILE A 2 -15.89 22.03 -11.38
C ILE A 2 -16.24 20.78 -10.58
N ASP A 3 -15.57 19.67 -10.89
CA ASP A 3 -15.75 18.40 -10.20
C ASP A 3 -14.87 18.40 -8.94
N VAL A 4 -15.46 18.85 -7.84
CA VAL A 4 -14.77 19.06 -6.55
C VAL A 4 -14.26 17.75 -5.93
N ASN A 5 -14.80 16.60 -6.32
CA ASN A 5 -14.45 15.29 -5.74
C ASN A 5 -13.64 14.42 -6.71
N LYS A 6 -13.15 15.00 -7.82
CA LYS A 6 -12.37 14.25 -8.80
C LYS A 6 -11.10 13.65 -8.17
N ARG A 7 -10.43 14.41 -7.30
CA ARG A 7 -9.14 14.05 -6.73
C ARG A 7 -9.26 12.97 -5.65
N GLU A 8 -10.27 13.07 -4.80
CA GLU A 8 -10.73 12.00 -3.91
C GLU A 8 -10.89 10.67 -4.66
N ARG A 9 -11.69 10.63 -5.73
CA ARG A 9 -11.91 9.40 -6.52
C ARG A 9 -10.64 8.84 -7.16
N GLU A 10 -9.76 9.71 -7.65
CA GLU A 10 -8.46 9.29 -8.18
C GLU A 10 -7.60 8.64 -7.10
N TYR A 11 -7.60 9.18 -5.88
CA TYR A 11 -6.87 8.62 -4.74
C TYR A 11 -7.46 7.29 -4.25
N GLU A 12 -8.78 7.20 -4.15
CA GLU A 12 -9.45 5.93 -3.79
C GLU A 12 -9.15 4.83 -4.81
N ALA A 13 -9.14 5.16 -6.10
CA ALA A 13 -8.86 4.19 -7.16
C ALA A 13 -7.38 3.73 -7.16
N LEU A 14 -6.44 4.66 -6.97
CA LEU A 14 -5.00 4.37 -7.06
C LEU A 14 -4.42 3.78 -5.77
N TYR A 15 -4.90 4.24 -4.61
CA TYR A 15 -4.30 3.96 -3.31
C TYR A 15 -5.27 3.27 -2.35
N ALA A 16 -6.23 2.51 -2.87
CA ALA A 16 -7.16 1.70 -2.10
C ALA A 16 -6.44 0.93 -0.97
N LEU A 17 -6.58 1.42 0.27
CA LEU A 17 -5.81 0.93 1.41
C LEU A 17 -6.24 -0.46 1.87
N ASN A 18 -7.45 -0.88 1.52
CA ASN A 18 -7.96 -2.24 1.72
C ASN A 18 -7.46 -3.23 0.65
N ASN A 19 -6.43 -2.87 -0.13
CA ASN A 19 -5.80 -3.72 -1.12
C ASN A 19 -4.27 -3.61 -1.02
N PRO A 20 -3.52 -4.73 -0.88
CA PRO A 20 -2.06 -4.71 -0.87
C PRO A 20 -1.43 -3.96 -2.06
N TYR A 21 -2.05 -4.01 -3.24
CA TYR A 21 -1.60 -3.26 -4.41
C TYR A 21 -1.70 -1.74 -4.19
N GLY A 22 -2.84 -1.25 -3.70
CA GLY A 22 -3.04 0.18 -3.42
C GLY A 22 -2.11 0.69 -2.33
N VAL A 23 -1.90 -0.12 -1.28
CA VAL A 23 -0.90 0.18 -0.24
C VAL A 23 0.52 0.27 -0.81
N ARG A 24 0.91 -0.64 -1.71
CA ARG A 24 2.20 -0.58 -2.40
C ARG A 24 2.34 0.70 -3.22
N GLN A 25 1.32 1.02 -4.02
CA GLN A 25 1.30 2.23 -4.84
C GLN A 25 1.45 3.49 -3.99
N LEU A 26 0.83 3.52 -2.80
CA LEU A 26 0.99 4.64 -1.88
C LEU A 26 2.42 4.73 -1.36
N PHE A 27 3.04 3.62 -0.95
CA PHE A 27 4.44 3.60 -0.52
C PHE A 27 5.39 4.09 -1.62
N GLU A 28 5.22 3.64 -2.87
CA GLU A 28 6.00 4.07 -4.03
C GLU A 28 5.87 5.59 -4.29
N ASN A 29 4.75 6.19 -3.88
CA ASN A 29 4.44 7.60 -4.09
C ASN A 29 4.44 8.41 -2.80
N VAL A 30 4.97 7.89 -1.69
CA VAL A 30 4.75 8.44 -0.34
C VAL A 30 5.22 9.90 -0.23
N HIS A 31 6.36 10.22 -0.84
CA HIS A 31 6.89 11.59 -0.89
C HIS A 31 5.96 12.55 -1.62
N ARG A 32 5.38 12.14 -2.75
CA ARG A 32 4.44 12.96 -3.51
C ARG A 32 3.12 13.16 -2.74
N ILE A 33 2.64 12.15 -2.04
CA ILE A 33 1.43 12.28 -1.21
C ILE A 33 1.68 13.26 -0.05
N ILE A 34 2.83 13.18 0.61
CA ILE A 34 3.23 14.12 1.68
C ILE A 34 3.37 15.53 1.12
N GLU A 35 4.04 15.71 -0.02
CA GLU A 35 4.19 17.01 -0.70
C GLU A 35 2.81 17.62 -1.04
N ASN A 36 1.89 16.82 -1.57
CA ASN A 36 0.53 17.27 -1.85
C ASN A 36 -0.21 17.69 -0.58
N ALA A 37 -0.16 16.86 0.47
CA ALA A 37 -0.87 17.09 1.72
C ALA A 37 -0.40 18.37 2.43
N TYR A 38 0.92 18.53 2.60
CA TYR A 38 1.48 19.61 3.40
C TYR A 38 1.98 20.80 2.58
N GLY A 39 2.58 20.55 1.41
CA GLY A 39 3.12 21.59 0.55
C GLY A 39 2.04 22.29 -0.27
N ASN A 40 1.15 21.52 -0.89
CA ASN A 40 0.08 22.05 -1.73
C ASN A 40 -1.25 22.29 -0.99
N GLY A 41 -1.33 21.90 0.29
CA GLY A 41 -2.55 22.01 1.10
C GLY A 41 -3.70 21.14 0.58
N ASP A 42 -3.39 20.02 -0.08
CA ASP A 42 -4.39 19.09 -0.62
C ASP A 42 -5.04 18.28 0.52
N ILE A 43 -6.27 18.66 0.87
CA ILE A 43 -7.04 18.01 1.94
C ILE A 43 -7.29 16.54 1.65
N ASP A 44 -7.55 16.15 0.40
CA ASP A 44 -7.79 14.75 0.03
C ASP A 44 -6.51 13.92 0.22
N ALA A 45 -5.35 14.48 -0.13
CA ALA A 45 -4.06 13.82 0.09
C ALA A 45 -3.74 13.71 1.59
N LEU A 46 -4.10 14.73 2.38
CA LEU A 46 -3.93 14.71 3.83
C LEU A 46 -4.80 13.64 4.48
N ILE A 47 -6.07 13.51 4.09
CA ILE A 47 -6.98 12.46 4.58
C ILE A 47 -6.41 11.08 4.25
N LEU A 48 -6.03 10.84 2.99
CA LEU A 48 -5.40 9.58 2.57
C LEU A 48 -4.14 9.26 3.40
N TYR A 49 -3.28 10.26 3.61
CA TYR A 49 -2.06 10.10 4.40
C TYR A 49 -2.37 9.76 5.87
N LEU A 50 -3.39 10.40 6.46
CA LEU A 50 -3.83 10.11 7.83
C LEU A 50 -4.38 8.70 7.97
N ASP A 51 -5.19 8.23 7.02
CA ASP A 51 -5.71 6.86 7.01
C ASP A 51 -4.58 5.84 6.85
N PHE A 52 -3.63 6.11 5.97
CA PHE A 52 -2.43 5.29 5.80
C PHE A 52 -1.58 5.24 7.09
N ALA A 53 -1.35 6.38 7.74
CA ALA A 53 -0.62 6.45 9.00
C ALA A 53 -1.33 5.68 10.13
N GLN A 54 -2.66 5.74 10.19
CA GLN A 54 -3.47 4.95 11.12
C GLN A 54 -3.35 3.45 10.82
N ALA A 55 -3.41 3.05 9.55
CA ALA A 55 -3.25 1.66 9.13
C ALA A 55 -1.85 1.12 9.49
N LEU A 56 -0.79 1.91 9.31
CA LEU A 56 0.56 1.57 9.77
C LEU A 56 0.63 1.33 11.28
N LYS A 57 -0.05 2.17 12.07
CA LYS A 57 -0.12 2.02 13.52
C LYS A 57 -0.88 0.75 13.93
N LYS A 58 -2.02 0.47 13.30
CA LYS A 58 -2.87 -0.69 13.55
C LYS A 58 -2.30 -2.00 13.00
N GLY A 59 -1.47 -1.96 11.97
CA GLY A 59 -0.90 -3.16 11.32
C GLY A 59 0.13 -3.92 12.16
N HIS A 60 0.51 -3.40 13.34
CA HIS A 60 1.47 -4.01 14.26
C HIS A 60 2.72 -4.55 13.55
N LEU A 61 3.32 -3.72 12.70
CA LEU A 61 4.54 -4.07 11.99
C LEU A 61 5.68 -4.31 12.98
N THR A 62 6.45 -5.37 12.75
CA THR A 62 7.68 -5.62 13.50
C THR A 62 8.71 -4.52 13.20
N GLN A 63 9.66 -4.31 14.10
CA GLN A 63 10.71 -3.31 13.89
C GLN A 63 11.47 -3.53 12.57
N LYS A 64 11.80 -4.79 12.26
CA LYS A 64 12.49 -5.18 11.02
C LYS A 64 11.68 -4.88 9.75
N GLN A 65 10.35 -4.92 9.83
CA GLN A 65 9.48 -4.56 8.70
C GLN A 65 9.43 -3.04 8.52
N LYS A 66 9.27 -2.29 9.61
CA LYS A 66 9.29 -0.82 9.58
C LYS A 66 10.59 -0.30 9.00
N GLU A 67 11.71 -0.89 9.42
CA GLU A 67 13.03 -0.50 8.96
C GLU A 67 13.24 -0.80 7.47
N ALA A 68 12.82 -1.99 7.00
CA ALA A 68 12.86 -2.33 5.58
C ALA A 68 12.01 -1.36 4.73
N LEU A 69 10.81 -1.00 5.18
CA LEU A 69 9.96 -0.02 4.49
C LEU A 69 10.60 1.37 4.45
N ARG A 70 11.19 1.83 5.57
CA ARG A 70 11.87 3.13 5.64
C ARG A 70 13.02 3.21 4.65
N LEU A 71 13.95 2.25 4.71
CA LEU A 71 15.12 2.24 3.83
C LEU A 71 14.72 2.19 2.35
N PHE A 72 13.76 1.32 2.02
CA PHE A 72 13.37 1.11 0.62
C PHE A 72 12.53 2.24 0.03
N TYR A 73 11.49 2.70 0.74
CA TYR A 73 10.53 3.68 0.19
C TYR A 73 10.80 5.12 0.62
N VAL A 74 11.28 5.35 1.84
CA VAL A 74 11.49 6.70 2.35
C VAL A 74 12.89 7.19 1.99
N GLU A 75 13.90 6.35 2.14
CA GLU A 75 15.30 6.68 1.79
C GLU A 75 15.64 6.34 0.34
N SER A 76 14.68 5.80 -0.42
CA SER A 76 14.83 5.46 -1.83
C SER A 76 16.02 4.55 -2.13
N MET A 77 16.41 3.70 -1.17
CA MET A 77 17.48 2.74 -1.38
C MET A 77 17.03 1.62 -2.32
N THR A 78 17.95 1.11 -3.11
CA THR A 78 17.72 -0.13 -3.85
C THR A 78 17.49 -1.31 -2.90
N GLN A 79 16.89 -2.38 -3.40
CA GLN A 79 16.70 -3.60 -2.62
C GLN A 79 18.03 -4.17 -2.11
N GLN A 80 19.08 -4.08 -2.92
CA GLN A 80 20.42 -4.55 -2.57
C GLN A 80 21.03 -3.71 -1.43
N GLN A 81 21.01 -2.38 -1.54
CA GLN A 81 21.48 -1.48 -0.47
C GLN A 81 20.68 -1.70 0.83
N THR A 82 19.36 -1.87 0.72
CA THR A 82 18.50 -2.17 1.87
C THR A 82 18.91 -3.49 2.54
N ALA A 83 19.24 -4.51 1.75
CA ALA A 83 19.67 -5.80 2.26
C ALA A 83 21.01 -5.72 3.00
N GLU A 84 21.97 -4.98 2.43
CA GLU A 84 23.28 -4.69 3.02
C GLU A 84 23.14 -3.96 4.36
N MET A 85 22.34 -2.89 4.39
CA MET A 85 22.06 -2.12 5.61
C MET A 85 21.41 -2.97 6.70
N LEU A 86 20.58 -3.94 6.32
CA LEU A 86 19.88 -4.83 7.25
C LEU A 86 20.64 -6.12 7.58
N GLY A 87 21.81 -6.37 6.98
CA GLY A 87 22.59 -7.60 7.16
C GLY A 87 21.84 -8.88 6.78
N ILE A 88 21.06 -8.84 5.70
CA ILE A 88 20.25 -9.98 5.21
C ILE A 88 20.43 -10.23 3.72
N ALA A 89 19.96 -11.40 3.26
CA ALA A 89 19.86 -11.67 1.82
C ALA A 89 18.85 -10.73 1.14
N GLN A 90 19.14 -10.30 -0.09
CA GLN A 90 18.30 -9.41 -0.89
C GLN A 90 16.83 -9.86 -0.97
N GLN A 91 16.59 -11.16 -1.21
CA GLN A 91 15.23 -11.72 -1.27
C GLN A 91 14.43 -11.52 0.02
N LYS A 92 15.09 -11.49 1.18
CA LYS A 92 14.43 -11.27 2.47
C LYS A 92 13.91 -9.84 2.65
N VAL A 93 14.39 -8.89 1.84
CA VAL A 93 13.83 -7.53 1.79
C VAL A 93 12.42 -7.56 1.19
N SER A 94 12.24 -8.18 0.02
CA SER A 94 10.91 -8.37 -0.59
C SER A 94 9.96 -9.06 0.37
N ASP A 95 10.38 -10.18 0.96
CA ASP A 95 9.53 -10.92 1.91
C ASP A 95 9.09 -10.05 3.11
N ARG A 96 9.94 -9.13 3.57
CA ARG A 96 9.63 -8.24 4.70
C ARG A 96 8.68 -7.12 4.27
N VAL A 97 8.95 -6.49 3.13
CA VAL A 97 8.13 -5.43 2.56
C VAL A 97 6.74 -5.95 2.22
N ASP A 98 6.63 -7.08 1.54
CA ASP A 98 5.35 -7.66 1.12
C ASP A 98 4.48 -8.03 2.33
N ARG A 99 5.07 -8.69 3.33
CA ARG A 99 4.36 -8.99 4.60
C ARG A 99 3.97 -7.74 5.37
N ALA A 100 4.72 -6.65 5.25
CA ALA A 100 4.38 -5.38 5.88
C ALA A 100 3.18 -4.73 5.17
N ILE A 101 3.21 -4.69 3.84
CA ILE A 101 2.12 -4.21 2.98
C ILE A 101 0.83 -4.99 3.25
N GLU A 102 0.88 -6.32 3.31
CA GLU A 102 -0.29 -7.15 3.62
C GLU A 102 -0.88 -6.83 5.01
N ARG A 103 -0.03 -6.56 6.01
CA ARG A 103 -0.49 -6.19 7.36
C ARG A 103 -1.15 -4.82 7.40
N VAL A 104 -0.60 -3.85 6.66
CA VAL A 104 -1.21 -2.52 6.52
C VAL A 104 -2.55 -2.64 5.81
N ALA A 105 -2.63 -3.39 4.71
CA ALA A 105 -3.88 -3.59 4.01
C ALA A 105 -4.95 -4.23 4.90
N LYS A 106 -4.57 -5.28 5.65
CA LYS A 106 -5.47 -5.96 6.59
C LYS A 106 -5.99 -5.01 7.67
N ALA A 107 -5.13 -4.11 8.17
CA ALA A 107 -5.52 -3.12 9.16
C ALA A 107 -6.50 -2.06 8.63
N SER A 108 -6.53 -1.85 7.31
CA SER A 108 -7.48 -0.99 6.61
C SER A 108 -8.78 -1.69 6.21
N GLY A 109 -8.99 -2.94 6.65
CA GLY A 109 -10.18 -3.73 6.32
C GLY A 109 -10.02 -4.68 5.13
N TYR A 110 -8.80 -4.93 4.63
CA TYR A 110 -8.58 -6.01 3.66
C TYR A 110 -8.91 -7.38 4.28
N ASP A 111 -9.88 -8.07 3.68
CA ASP A 111 -10.18 -9.46 3.96
C ASP A 111 -9.69 -10.37 2.82
N LYS A 112 -8.55 -11.04 3.06
CA LYS A 112 -7.91 -11.96 2.12
C LYS A 112 -8.80 -13.17 1.76
N GLU A 113 -9.74 -13.56 2.62
CA GLU A 113 -10.69 -14.65 2.35
C GLU A 113 -11.87 -14.18 1.51
N ALA A 114 -12.38 -12.97 1.75
CA ALA A 114 -13.36 -12.34 0.86
C ALA A 114 -12.79 -12.20 -0.57
N GLN A 115 -11.56 -11.68 -0.71
CA GLN A 115 -10.92 -11.52 -2.01
C GLN A 115 -10.74 -12.86 -2.75
N ARG A 116 -10.33 -13.92 -2.04
CA ARG A 116 -10.16 -15.26 -2.63
C ARG A 116 -11.48 -15.83 -3.12
N ARG A 117 -12.56 -15.67 -2.35
CA ARG A 117 -13.91 -16.10 -2.74
C ARG A 117 -14.39 -15.36 -3.98
N ASP A 118 -14.16 -14.05 -4.06
CA ASP A 118 -14.54 -13.22 -5.20
C ASP A 118 -13.75 -13.57 -6.46
N ASP A 119 -12.43 -13.79 -6.34
CA ASP A 119 -11.56 -14.19 -7.45
C ASP A 119 -11.92 -15.58 -7.98
N GLU A 120 -12.20 -16.52 -7.09
CA GLU A 120 -12.64 -17.87 -7.44
C GLU A 120 -14.00 -17.86 -8.15
N HIS A 121 -14.96 -17.10 -7.61
CA HIS A 121 -16.27 -16.89 -8.22
C HIS A 121 -16.15 -16.26 -9.63
N ARG A 122 -15.31 -15.23 -9.79
CA ARG A 122 -15.07 -14.59 -11.10
C ARG A 122 -14.45 -15.56 -12.10
N ARG A 123 -13.50 -16.41 -11.68
CA ARG A 123 -12.91 -17.46 -12.53
C ARG A 123 -13.94 -18.50 -12.96
N MET A 124 -14.83 -18.93 -12.06
CA MET A 124 -15.90 -19.88 -12.37
C MET A 124 -16.89 -19.31 -13.39
N VAL A 125 -17.32 -18.05 -13.22
CA VAL A 125 -18.23 -17.38 -14.17
C VAL A 125 -17.57 -17.19 -15.53
N SER A 126 -16.29 -16.81 -15.58
CA SER A 126 -15.56 -16.67 -16.85
C SER A 126 -15.33 -18.00 -17.57
N SER A 127 -15.18 -19.10 -16.84
CA SER A 127 -15.05 -20.45 -17.42
C SER A 127 -16.39 -20.99 -17.94
N ALA A 128 -17.52 -20.59 -17.35
CA ALA A 128 -18.86 -21.00 -17.77
C ALA A 128 -19.37 -20.24 -19.00
N ALA A 129 -18.86 -19.02 -19.25
CA ALA A 129 -19.25 -18.19 -20.39
C ALA A 129 -18.45 -18.45 -21.68
N GLY A 130 -17.42 -19.32 -21.63
CA GLY A 130 -16.52 -19.59 -22.75
C GLY A 130 -16.70 -20.95 -23.44
N GLY A 131 -17.81 -21.66 -23.18
CA GLY A 131 -18.10 -23.00 -23.72
C GLY A 131 -19.35 -23.02 -24.61
#